data_AF-A0A2T2XCZ1-F1
#
_entry.id   AF-A0A2T2XCZ1-F1
#
_cell.length_a   1.000
_cell.length_b   1.000
_cell.length_c   1.000
_cell.angle_alpha   90.00
_cell.angle_beta   90.00
_cell.angle_gamma   90.00
#
_symmetry.space_group_name_H-M   'P 1'
#
loop_
_entity.id
_entity.type
_entity.pdbx_description
1 polymer ?
#
loop_
_entity_poly.entity_id
_entity_poly.type
_entity_poly.pdbx_seq_one_letter_code
_entity_poly.pdbx_strand_id
1 'polypeptide(L)'
;MSLNPSTLARKLPISYLLAFGILSIILAAIATYVVTTRQTLKAIEIPVIIVVAILVILIQAVVFMNLGSRRVYPVFFAYGAFLALVITVSPQLIVTAEPLPKVTKVTPAEELAMGKQIVTQTCESCHIVNGTGGTIGPNLNKVFAGQISPSILAPTSDPNNPTWLAQWITDPANVWPNAKMPNLGLTSQQVQGVVMYLDQDVK
;
A
#
# COMPACT_ATOMS: atom_id res chain seq x y z
N MET A 1 28.54 59.84 -26.96
CA MET A 1 28.62 59.15 -25.67
C MET A 1 28.46 57.66 -25.94
N SER A 2 29.58 56.94 -26.08
CA SER A 2 29.61 55.51 -26.44
C SER A 2 29.44 54.68 -25.17
N LEU A 3 28.37 53.87 -25.11
CA LEU A 3 28.14 52.95 -23.99
C LEU A 3 29.07 51.75 -24.14
N ASN A 4 29.99 51.60 -23.20
CA ASN A 4 30.98 50.52 -23.16
C ASN A 4 30.28 49.16 -22.96
N PRO A 5 30.40 48.19 -23.89
CA PRO A 5 29.74 46.89 -23.79
C PRO A 5 30.28 46.00 -22.65
N SER A 6 31.38 46.38 -21.98
CA SER A 6 31.95 45.61 -20.87
C SER A 6 31.16 45.70 -19.56
N THR A 7 30.20 46.63 -19.43
CA THR A 7 29.39 46.82 -18.21
C THR A 7 28.06 46.07 -18.23
N LEU A 8 27.66 45.49 -19.37
CA LEU A 8 26.41 44.72 -19.52
C LEU A 8 26.55 43.22 -19.22
N ALA A 9 27.78 42.72 -19.05
CA ALA A 9 28.03 41.37 -18.56
C ALA A 9 27.90 41.33 -17.02
N ARG A 10 26.71 41.63 -16.50
CA ARG A 10 26.37 41.41 -15.09
C ARG A 10 26.45 39.90 -14.87
N LYS A 11 27.59 39.45 -14.31
CA LYS A 11 27.87 38.06 -13.95
C LYS A 11 26.66 37.54 -13.18
N LEU A 12 25.96 36.52 -13.68
CA LEU A 12 24.95 35.84 -12.87
C LEU A 12 25.67 35.39 -11.60
N PRO A 13 25.22 35.82 -10.41
CA PRO A 13 25.94 35.48 -9.19
C PRO A 13 25.89 33.97 -9.01
N ILE A 14 27.02 33.39 -8.62
CA ILE A 14 27.20 31.94 -8.43
C ILE A 14 26.09 31.35 -7.53
N SER A 15 25.51 32.16 -6.64
CA SER A 15 24.35 31.81 -5.81
C SER A 15 23.12 31.34 -6.60
N TYR A 16 22.88 31.84 -7.82
CA TYR A 16 21.77 31.37 -8.65
C TYR A 16 22.02 29.97 -9.20
N LEU A 17 23.24 29.68 -9.68
CA LEU A 17 23.59 28.35 -10.17
C LEU A 17 23.49 27.30 -9.06
N LEU A 18 23.90 27.67 -7.85
CA LEU A 18 23.74 26.83 -6.66
C LEU A 18 22.26 26.62 -6.31
N ALA A 19 21.44 27.68 -6.33
CA ALA A 19 20.01 27.58 -6.06
C ALA A 19 19.27 26.67 -7.06
N PHE A 20 19.59 26.78 -8.37
CA PHE A 20 19.02 25.92 -9.41
C PHE A 20 19.45 24.46 -9.28
N GLY A 21 20.73 24.23 -8.93
CA GLY A 21 21.24 22.89 -8.66
C GLY A 21 20.53 22.22 -7.48
N ILE A 22 20.41 22.94 -6.35
CA ILE A 22 19.74 22.45 -5.15
C ILE A 22 18.25 22.17 -5.42
N LEU A 23 17.54 23.08 -6.10
CA LEU A 23 16.13 22.88 -6.44
C LEU A 23 15.92 21.65 -7.33
N SER A 24 16.82 21.41 -8.29
CA SER A 24 16.76 20.23 -9.16
C SER A 24 16.98 18.93 -8.40
N ILE A 25 17.91 18.90 -7.45
CA ILE A 25 18.17 17.73 -6.59
C ILE A 25 16.97 17.45 -5.69
N ILE A 26 16.37 18.48 -5.10
CA ILE A 26 15.17 18.34 -4.25
C ILE A 26 14.00 17.79 -5.07
N LEU A 27 13.75 18.31 -6.27
CA LEU A 27 12.69 17.82 -7.14
C LEU A 27 12.91 16.36 -7.58
N ALA A 28 14.16 15.98 -7.88
CA ALA A 28 14.51 14.60 -8.19
C ALA A 28 14.26 13.67 -6.98
N ALA A 29 14.66 14.08 -5.79
CA ALA A 29 14.44 13.31 -4.55
C ALA A 29 12.94 13.14 -4.25
N ILE A 30 12.13 14.20 -4.44
CA ILE A 30 10.67 14.14 -4.28
C ILE A 30 10.06 13.20 -5.31
N ALA A 31 10.49 13.26 -6.58
CA ALA A 31 9.99 12.37 -7.62
C ALA A 31 10.32 10.89 -7.31
N THR A 32 11.55 10.60 -6.88
CA THR A 32 11.96 9.26 -6.45
C THR A 32 11.16 8.80 -5.23
N TYR A 33 11.02 9.65 -4.21
CA TYR A 33 10.23 9.34 -3.01
C TYR A 33 8.78 9.03 -3.35
N VAL A 34 8.12 9.84 -4.18
CA VAL A 34 6.75 9.60 -4.64
C VAL A 34 6.69 8.26 -5.37
N VAL A 35 7.58 7.99 -6.33
CA VAL A 35 7.62 6.71 -7.07
C VAL A 35 7.83 5.51 -6.15
N THR A 36 8.69 5.60 -5.13
CA THR A 36 8.90 4.48 -4.19
C THR A 36 7.71 4.29 -3.25
N THR A 37 6.94 5.33 -2.97
CA THR A 37 5.75 5.26 -2.10
C THR A 37 4.47 4.83 -2.86
N ARG A 38 4.52 4.76 -4.21
CA ARG A 38 3.41 4.35 -5.11
C ARG A 38 2.89 2.91 -4.97
N GLN A 39 3.36 2.11 -4.01
CA GLN A 39 2.73 0.81 -3.76
C GLN A 39 1.36 0.93 -3.06
N THR A 40 0.97 2.10 -2.53
CA THR A 40 -0.24 2.19 -1.69
C THR A 40 -1.40 3.06 -2.20
N LEU A 41 -1.25 3.97 -3.17
CA LEU A 41 -2.35 4.90 -3.53
C LEU A 41 -2.47 5.16 -5.04
N LYS A 42 -3.19 4.28 -5.76
CA LYS A 42 -3.32 4.31 -7.24
C LYS A 42 -4.33 5.30 -7.84
N ALA A 43 -5.00 6.16 -7.08
CA ALA A 43 -6.17 6.89 -7.63
C ALA A 43 -6.07 8.44 -7.67
N ILE A 44 -5.06 9.07 -7.06
CA ILE A 44 -5.07 10.55 -6.86
C ILE A 44 -3.81 11.27 -7.42
N GLU A 45 -2.75 10.56 -7.81
CA GLU A 45 -1.43 11.20 -8.03
C GLU A 45 -1.10 11.69 -9.45
N ILE A 46 -1.81 11.22 -10.48
CA ILE A 46 -1.59 11.69 -11.86
C ILE A 46 -1.80 13.20 -12.02
N PRO A 47 -2.87 13.83 -11.48
CA PRO A 47 -3.07 15.28 -11.64
C PRO A 47 -2.00 16.11 -10.92
N VAL A 48 -1.49 15.67 -9.77
CA VAL A 48 -0.52 16.45 -8.97
C VAL A 48 0.83 16.57 -9.69
N ILE A 49 1.32 15.48 -10.30
CA ILE A 49 2.59 15.47 -11.04
C ILE A 49 2.51 16.38 -12.28
N ILE A 50 1.38 16.35 -12.98
CA ILE A 50 1.14 17.21 -14.15
C ILE A 50 1.13 18.69 -13.73
N VAL A 51 0.47 19.02 -12.61
CA VAL A 51 0.44 20.40 -12.08
C VAL A 51 1.84 20.89 -11.70
N VAL A 52 2.64 20.07 -11.01
CA VAL A 52 4.02 20.42 -10.63
C VAL A 52 4.90 20.61 -11.87
N ALA A 53 4.80 19.73 -12.87
CA ALA A 53 5.54 19.87 -14.12
C ALA A 53 5.19 21.18 -14.86
N ILE A 54 3.89 21.52 -14.94
CA ILE A 54 3.44 22.78 -15.55
C ILE A 54 4.00 23.99 -14.80
N LEU A 55 3.94 23.99 -13.47
CA LEU A 55 4.47 25.10 -12.67
C LEU A 55 5.97 25.30 -12.87
N VAL A 56 6.75 24.21 -12.93
CA VAL A 56 8.20 24.28 -13.21
C VAL A 56 8.47 24.85 -14.60
N ILE A 57 7.73 24.42 -15.63
CA ILE A 57 7.86 24.93 -17.00
C ILE A 57 7.53 26.44 -17.05
N LEU A 58 6.47 26.87 -16.37
CA LEU A 58 6.06 28.27 -16.32
C LEU A 58 7.12 29.15 -15.61
N ILE A 59 7.66 28.69 -14.48
CA ILE A 59 8.72 29.40 -13.77
C ILE A 59 9.97 29.54 -14.66
N GLN A 60 10.35 28.48 -15.38
CA GLN A 60 11.47 28.52 -16.33
C GLN A 60 11.21 29.49 -17.48
N ALA A 61 10.00 29.53 -18.03
CA ALA A 61 9.61 30.46 -19.09
C ALA A 61 9.67 31.93 -18.62
N VAL A 62 9.23 32.22 -17.39
CA VAL A 62 9.32 33.57 -16.81
C VAL A 62 10.78 33.99 -16.58
N VAL A 63 11.61 33.09 -16.05
CA VAL A 63 13.05 33.33 -15.89
C VAL A 63 13.72 33.60 -17.24
N PHE A 64 13.35 32.86 -18.29
CA PHE A 64 13.83 33.06 -19.65
C PHE A 64 13.43 34.43 -20.23
N MET A 65 12.15 34.80 -20.10
CA MET A 65 11.64 36.10 -20.57
C MET A 65 12.32 37.28 -19.87
N ASN A 66 12.66 37.15 -18.58
CA ASN A 66 13.26 38.23 -17.80
C ASN A 66 14.79 38.35 -17.98
N LEU A 67 15.49 37.28 -18.38
CA LEU A 67 16.96 37.28 -18.45
C LEU A 67 17.56 37.82 -19.75
N GLY A 68 16.75 38.09 -20.80
CA GLY A 68 17.10 38.93 -21.96
C GLY A 68 18.42 38.61 -22.70
N SER A 69 19.04 37.46 -22.47
CA SER A 69 20.46 37.25 -22.80
C SER A 69 20.66 35.99 -23.63
N ARG A 70 21.21 36.19 -24.84
CA ARG A 70 21.64 35.11 -25.76
C ARG A 70 22.70 34.17 -25.17
N ARG A 71 23.23 34.45 -23.97
CA ARG A 71 24.29 33.67 -23.30
C ARG A 71 23.79 32.52 -22.43
N VAL A 72 22.51 32.48 -22.04
CA VAL A 72 21.97 31.41 -21.16
C VAL A 72 21.39 30.22 -21.93
N TYR A 73 21.16 30.36 -23.24
CA TYR A 73 20.68 29.30 -24.14
C TYR A 73 21.44 27.96 -24.05
N PRO A 74 22.79 27.90 -24.00
CA PRO A 74 23.49 26.62 -23.95
C PRO A 74 23.23 25.86 -22.66
N VAL A 75 22.99 26.55 -21.54
CA VAL A 75 22.70 25.92 -20.24
C VAL A 75 21.29 25.32 -20.21
N PHE A 76 20.30 26.03 -20.76
CA PHE A 76 18.93 25.51 -20.87
C PHE A 76 18.82 24.37 -21.87
N PHE A 77 19.55 24.44 -22.99
CA PHE A 77 19.60 23.35 -23.97
C PHE A 77 20.26 22.10 -23.37
N ALA A 78 21.35 22.26 -22.61
CA ALA A 78 21.98 21.16 -21.88
C ALA A 78 21.05 20.57 -20.80
N TYR A 79 20.30 21.41 -20.08
CA TYR A 79 19.34 20.96 -19.07
C TYR A 79 18.12 20.24 -19.68
N GLY A 80 17.57 20.77 -20.78
CA GLY A 80 16.50 20.12 -21.54
C GLY A 80 16.95 18.78 -22.14
N ALA A 81 18.17 18.70 -22.66
CA ALA A 81 18.76 17.46 -23.14
C ALA A 81 18.98 16.45 -22.02
N PHE A 82 19.42 16.91 -20.83
CA PHE A 82 19.57 16.05 -19.65
C PHE A 82 18.22 15.51 -19.15
N LEU A 83 17.18 16.34 -19.08
CA LEU A 83 15.83 15.89 -18.71
C LEU A 83 15.24 14.92 -19.75
N ALA A 84 15.42 15.19 -21.04
CA ALA A 84 15.01 14.28 -22.10
C ALA A 84 15.75 12.92 -22.02
N LEU A 85 17.05 12.94 -21.71
CA LEU A 85 17.85 11.74 -21.45
C LEU A 85 17.32 10.98 -20.22
N VAL A 86 17.05 11.67 -19.11
CA VAL A 86 16.48 11.03 -17.91
C VAL A 86 15.12 10.42 -18.22
N ILE A 87 14.23 11.10 -18.94
CA ILE A 87 12.91 10.59 -19.32
C ILE A 87 13.01 9.37 -20.25
N THR A 88 13.97 9.36 -21.19
CA THR A 88 14.15 8.27 -22.17
C THR A 88 14.96 7.08 -21.63
N VAL A 89 15.80 7.29 -20.62
CA VAL A 89 16.58 6.23 -19.95
C VAL A 89 15.82 5.64 -18.75
N SER A 90 14.83 6.35 -18.20
CA SER A 90 13.96 5.86 -17.11
C SER A 90 13.04 4.66 -17.42
N PRO A 91 12.62 4.35 -18.67
CA PRO A 91 11.74 3.20 -18.91
C PRO A 91 12.42 1.87 -18.58
N GLN A 92 13.76 1.82 -18.63
CA GLN A 92 14.51 0.57 -18.52
C GLN A 92 14.63 0.07 -17.07
N LEU A 93 14.47 0.95 -16.06
CA LEU A 93 14.52 0.59 -14.64
C LEU A 93 13.19 0.04 -14.09
N ILE A 94 12.11 0.11 -14.88
CA ILE A 94 10.80 -0.43 -14.49
C ILE A 94 10.63 -1.88 -15.01
N VAL A 95 11.43 -2.30 -15.99
CA VAL A 95 11.22 -3.58 -16.73
C VAL A 95 11.75 -4.81 -15.98
N THR A 96 12.55 -4.65 -14.92
CA THR A 96 13.00 -5.79 -14.08
C THR A 96 12.19 -5.96 -12.80
N ALA A 97 11.22 -5.09 -12.53
CA ALA A 97 10.21 -5.42 -11.52
C ALA A 97 9.38 -6.55 -12.11
N GLU A 98 9.65 -7.79 -11.67
CA GLU A 98 8.72 -8.90 -11.89
C GLU A 98 7.31 -8.37 -11.60
N PRO A 99 6.34 -8.59 -12.49
CA PRO A 99 4.98 -8.18 -12.21
C PRO A 99 4.62 -8.79 -10.87
N LEU A 100 4.31 -7.91 -9.89
CA LEU A 100 3.87 -8.33 -8.56
C LEU A 100 2.94 -9.53 -8.74
N PRO A 101 3.14 -10.65 -8.00
CA PRO A 101 2.28 -11.81 -8.13
C PRO A 101 0.86 -11.29 -8.09
N LYS A 102 0.14 -11.49 -9.21
CA LYS A 102 -1.23 -11.00 -9.33
C LYS A 102 -1.93 -11.61 -8.13
N VAL A 103 -2.30 -10.78 -7.15
CA VAL A 103 -3.10 -11.23 -6.01
C VAL A 103 -4.43 -11.64 -6.63
N THR A 104 -4.50 -12.88 -7.09
CA THR A 104 -5.73 -13.50 -7.54
C THR A 104 -6.58 -13.56 -6.31
N LYS A 105 -7.55 -12.65 -6.25
CA LYS A 105 -8.59 -12.66 -5.24
C LYS A 105 -9.20 -14.06 -5.27
N VAL A 106 -8.91 -14.86 -4.24
CA VAL A 106 -9.45 -16.21 -4.12
C VAL A 106 -10.96 -16.09 -4.17
N THR A 107 -11.61 -16.97 -4.91
CA THR A 107 -13.06 -16.91 -5.06
C THR A 107 -13.73 -17.33 -3.74
N PRO A 108 -14.96 -16.85 -3.46
CA PRO A 108 -15.68 -17.28 -2.27
C PRO A 108 -15.86 -18.81 -2.18
N ALA A 109 -15.97 -19.50 -3.33
CA ALA A 109 -16.07 -20.95 -3.36
C ALA A 109 -14.76 -21.64 -2.92
N GLU A 110 -13.62 -21.12 -3.35
CA GLU A 110 -12.29 -21.64 -2.94
C GLU A 110 -12.00 -21.35 -1.46
N GLU A 111 -12.36 -20.16 -0.96
CA GLU A 111 -12.23 -19.83 0.47
C GLU A 111 -13.11 -20.73 1.34
N LEU A 112 -14.32 -21.04 0.88
CA LEU A 112 -15.22 -21.96 1.59
C LEU A 112 -14.66 -23.39 1.63
N ALA A 113 -14.17 -23.87 0.49
CA ALA A 113 -13.57 -25.20 0.40
C ALA A 113 -12.31 -25.32 1.30
N MET A 114 -11.49 -24.27 1.34
CA MET A 114 -10.34 -24.16 2.23
C MET A 114 -10.77 -24.18 3.70
N GLY A 115 -11.79 -23.39 4.05
CA GLY A 115 -12.37 -23.36 5.39
C GLY A 115 -12.84 -24.73 5.87
N LYS A 116 -13.62 -25.42 5.03
CA LYS A 116 -14.08 -26.79 5.30
C LYS A 116 -12.91 -27.74 5.59
N GLN A 117 -11.88 -27.71 4.74
CA GLN A 117 -10.72 -28.57 4.92
C GLN A 117 -10.03 -28.33 6.26
N ILE A 118 -9.81 -27.06 6.62
CA ILE A 118 -9.16 -26.70 7.89
C ILE A 118 -10.00 -27.15 9.08
N VAL A 119 -11.32 -26.95 9.02
CA VAL A 119 -12.23 -27.35 10.09
C VAL A 119 -12.16 -28.85 10.34
N THR A 120 -12.22 -29.66 9.28
CA THR A 120 -12.14 -31.11 9.41
C THR A 120 -10.77 -31.61 9.86
N GLN A 121 -9.68 -30.97 9.44
CA GLN A 121 -8.33 -31.43 9.78
C GLN A 121 -7.85 -30.93 11.16
N THR A 122 -8.32 -29.76 11.59
CA THR A 122 -7.74 -29.05 12.73
C THR A 122 -8.75 -28.89 13.86
N CYS A 123 -9.96 -28.40 13.55
CA CYS A 123 -10.96 -28.04 14.56
C CYS A 123 -11.68 -29.26 15.13
N GLU A 124 -12.02 -30.24 14.28
CA GLU A 124 -12.73 -31.48 14.69
C GLU A 124 -11.92 -32.33 15.68
N SER A 125 -10.60 -32.15 15.75
CA SER A 125 -9.75 -32.84 16.74
C SER A 125 -10.17 -32.55 18.19
N CYS A 126 -10.71 -31.36 18.43
CA CYS A 126 -11.08 -30.88 19.76
C CYS A 126 -12.57 -30.54 19.88
N HIS A 127 -13.22 -30.18 18.79
CA HIS A 127 -14.60 -29.70 18.76
C HIS A 127 -15.52 -30.65 17.99
N ILE A 128 -16.79 -30.68 18.38
CA ILE A 128 -17.84 -31.28 17.55
C ILE A 128 -18.24 -30.28 16.47
N VAL A 129 -18.25 -30.71 15.21
CA VAL A 129 -18.72 -29.98 14.04
C VAL A 129 -19.60 -30.92 13.22
N ASN A 130 -20.84 -30.51 12.90
CA ASN A 130 -21.86 -31.32 12.23
C ASN A 130 -22.05 -32.74 12.81
N GLY A 131 -21.82 -32.90 14.11
CA GLY A 131 -22.00 -34.17 14.82
C GLY A 131 -20.76 -35.08 14.83
N THR A 132 -19.64 -34.67 14.25
CA THR A 132 -18.35 -35.38 14.30
C THR A 132 -17.28 -34.57 15.03
N GLY A 133 -16.30 -35.24 15.64
CA GLY A 133 -15.15 -34.60 16.28
C GLY A 133 -15.03 -34.83 17.79
N GLY A 134 -14.28 -33.97 18.47
CA GLY A 134 -13.91 -34.09 19.89
C GLY A 134 -14.73 -33.24 20.85
N THR A 135 -14.61 -33.53 22.15
CA THR A 135 -15.34 -32.82 23.24
C THR A 135 -14.43 -32.01 24.15
N ILE A 136 -13.19 -31.75 23.72
CA ILE A 136 -12.22 -30.93 24.47
C ILE A 136 -12.67 -29.46 24.48
N GLY A 137 -13.13 -28.98 23.32
CA GLY A 137 -13.73 -27.67 23.13
C GLY A 137 -15.26 -27.73 23.03
N PRO A 138 -15.95 -26.58 23.06
CA PRO A 138 -17.40 -26.52 22.88
C PRO A 138 -17.84 -27.03 21.51
N ASN A 139 -19.05 -27.58 21.42
CA ASN A 139 -19.67 -27.98 20.16
C ASN A 139 -19.92 -26.75 19.27
N LEU A 140 -19.47 -26.79 18.01
CA LEU A 140 -19.49 -25.68 17.05
C LEU A 140 -20.66 -25.68 16.06
N ASN A 141 -21.62 -26.60 16.15
CA ASN A 141 -22.72 -26.71 15.17
C ASN A 141 -23.58 -25.43 15.04
N LYS A 142 -23.48 -24.50 16.01
CA LYS A 142 -24.32 -23.30 16.10
C LYS A 142 -23.55 -22.08 16.65
N VAL A 143 -22.30 -21.89 16.21
CA VAL A 143 -21.44 -20.79 16.71
C VAL A 143 -22.14 -19.43 16.60
N PHE A 144 -22.79 -19.14 15.47
CA PHE A 144 -23.45 -17.86 15.21
C PHE A 144 -24.95 -17.82 15.56
N ALA A 145 -25.54 -18.91 16.05
CA ALA A 145 -26.94 -18.91 16.50
C ALA A 145 -27.11 -18.43 17.95
N GLY A 146 -26.11 -17.72 18.50
CA GLY A 146 -26.09 -17.24 19.88
C GLY A 146 -25.85 -18.32 20.96
N GLN A 147 -25.64 -19.58 20.58
CA GLN A 147 -25.44 -20.69 21.53
C GLN A 147 -24.01 -20.81 22.04
N ILE A 148 -23.05 -20.22 21.32
CA ILE A 148 -21.65 -20.10 21.73
C ILE A 148 -21.31 -18.61 21.86
N SER A 149 -22.19 -17.87 22.53
CA SER A 149 -21.87 -16.50 22.89
C SER A 149 -20.89 -16.48 24.05
N PRO A 150 -19.85 -15.61 24.04
CA PRO A 150 -18.97 -15.39 25.18
C PRO A 150 -19.65 -14.73 26.40
N SER A 151 -20.96 -14.90 26.56
CA SER A 151 -21.71 -14.51 27.76
C SER A 151 -21.22 -15.18 29.05
N ILE A 152 -20.23 -16.10 28.98
CA ILE A 152 -19.59 -16.67 30.17
C ILE A 152 -18.11 -16.25 30.32
N LEU A 153 -17.44 -15.70 29.29
CA LEU A 153 -15.97 -15.50 29.34
C LEU A 153 -15.42 -14.19 28.76
N ALA A 154 -16.21 -13.34 28.09
CA ALA A 154 -15.74 -12.03 27.60
C ALA A 154 -16.87 -10.97 27.64
N PRO A 155 -16.77 -9.88 28.41
CA PRO A 155 -17.88 -8.92 28.62
C PRO A 155 -18.26 -8.04 27.40
N THR A 156 -17.59 -8.14 26.25
CA THR A 156 -17.72 -7.14 25.16
C THR A 156 -17.91 -7.69 23.74
N SER A 157 -18.25 -8.97 23.55
CA SER A 157 -18.35 -9.56 22.21
C SER A 157 -19.79 -9.90 21.84
N ASP A 158 -20.37 -9.14 20.91
CA ASP A 158 -21.58 -9.54 20.17
C ASP A 158 -21.31 -10.88 19.46
N PRO A 159 -21.99 -11.97 19.84
CA PRO A 159 -21.75 -13.31 19.28
C PRO A 159 -22.12 -13.46 17.80
N ASN A 160 -22.86 -12.49 17.25
CA ASN A 160 -23.26 -12.46 15.85
C ASN A 160 -22.29 -11.66 14.97
N ASN A 161 -21.16 -11.20 15.53
CA ASN A 161 -20.18 -10.44 14.77
C ASN A 161 -19.07 -11.35 14.21
N PRO A 162 -19.01 -11.65 12.90
CA PRO A 162 -17.96 -12.49 12.32
C PRO A 162 -16.52 -11.98 12.59
N THR A 163 -16.39 -10.70 12.97
CA THR A 163 -15.13 -10.11 13.41
C THR A 163 -14.60 -10.72 14.72
N TRP A 164 -15.47 -11.07 15.68
CA TRP A 164 -14.99 -11.64 16.96
C TRP A 164 -14.42 -13.04 16.76
N LEU A 165 -15.08 -13.88 15.96
CA LEU A 165 -14.63 -15.27 15.76
C LEU A 165 -13.31 -15.28 14.98
N ALA A 166 -13.18 -14.40 13.99
CA ALA A 166 -11.93 -14.22 13.28
C ALA A 166 -10.78 -13.82 14.22
N GLN A 167 -11.02 -12.88 15.13
CA GLN A 167 -10.04 -12.45 16.13
C GLN A 167 -9.68 -13.59 17.10
N TRP A 168 -10.68 -14.31 17.60
CA TRP A 168 -10.50 -15.47 18.48
C TRP A 168 -9.64 -16.56 17.82
N ILE A 169 -9.93 -16.93 16.58
CA ILE A 169 -9.15 -17.97 15.87
C ILE A 169 -7.72 -17.49 15.57
N THR A 170 -7.54 -16.19 15.28
CA THR A 170 -6.23 -15.63 14.94
C THR A 170 -5.29 -15.63 16.15
N ASP A 171 -5.79 -15.19 17.31
CA ASP A 171 -5.00 -15.15 18.54
C ASP A 171 -5.90 -15.25 19.78
N PRO A 172 -6.20 -16.49 20.23
CA PRO A 172 -7.05 -16.70 21.39
C PRO A 172 -6.49 -16.08 22.67
N ALA A 173 -5.16 -16.09 22.85
CA ALA A 173 -4.51 -15.57 24.05
C ALA A 173 -4.58 -14.04 24.13
N ASN A 174 -4.54 -13.36 23.00
CA ASN A 174 -4.75 -11.92 22.94
C ASN A 174 -6.21 -11.52 23.21
N VAL A 175 -7.18 -12.33 22.78
CA VAL A 175 -8.60 -12.10 23.11
C VAL A 175 -8.90 -12.43 24.58
N TRP A 176 -8.35 -13.53 25.09
CA TRP A 176 -8.46 -13.91 26.49
C TRP A 176 -7.16 -14.56 26.99
N PRO A 177 -6.43 -13.94 27.94
CA PRO A 177 -5.13 -14.44 28.39
C PRO A 177 -5.14 -15.87 28.97
N ASN A 178 -6.30 -16.35 29.43
CA ASN A 178 -6.47 -17.70 29.96
C ASN A 178 -7.09 -18.68 28.94
N ALA A 179 -7.10 -18.31 27.65
CA ALA A 179 -7.61 -19.16 26.58
C ALA A 179 -6.85 -20.50 26.55
N LYS A 180 -7.62 -21.60 26.57
CA LYS A 180 -7.07 -22.96 26.42
C LYS A 180 -6.97 -23.40 24.96
N MET A 181 -7.68 -22.71 24.06
CA MET A 181 -7.54 -22.95 22.63
C MET A 181 -6.17 -22.43 22.18
N PRO A 182 -5.32 -23.26 21.55
CA PRO A 182 -4.01 -22.82 21.09
C PRO A 182 -4.13 -21.91 19.87
N ASN A 183 -3.10 -21.08 19.64
CA ASN A 183 -2.96 -20.40 18.36
C ASN A 183 -2.59 -21.44 17.28
N LEU A 184 -3.42 -21.53 16.25
CA LEU A 184 -3.29 -22.52 15.17
C LEU A 184 -2.35 -22.05 14.03
N GLY A 185 -1.84 -20.82 14.09
CA GLY A 185 -0.95 -20.26 13.09
C GLY A 185 -1.62 -20.02 11.72
N LEU A 186 -2.94 -19.89 11.70
CA LEU A 186 -3.69 -19.68 10.46
C LEU A 186 -3.48 -18.27 9.91
N THR A 187 -3.35 -18.17 8.59
CA THR A 187 -3.34 -16.87 7.89
C THR A 187 -4.72 -16.22 7.91
N SER A 188 -4.79 -14.90 7.72
CA SER A 188 -6.07 -14.18 7.69
C SER A 188 -7.07 -14.73 6.66
N GLN A 189 -6.57 -15.22 5.53
CA GLN A 189 -7.40 -15.84 4.49
C GLN A 189 -7.96 -17.20 4.93
N GLN A 190 -7.15 -18.02 5.59
CA GLN A 190 -7.58 -19.29 6.15
C GLN A 190 -8.63 -19.08 7.25
N VAL A 191 -8.43 -18.07 8.11
CA VAL A 191 -9.40 -17.69 9.14
C VAL A 191 -10.74 -17.27 8.52
N GLN A 192 -10.72 -16.45 7.47
CA GLN A 192 -11.94 -16.05 6.76
C GLN A 192 -12.67 -17.25 6.15
N GLY A 193 -11.94 -18.18 5.54
CA GLY A 193 -12.53 -19.43 5.03
C GLY A 193 -13.20 -20.25 6.14
N VAL A 194 -12.55 -20.40 7.29
CA VAL A 194 -13.11 -21.12 8.46
C VAL A 194 -14.37 -20.43 8.98
N VAL A 195 -14.33 -19.11 9.19
CA VAL A 195 -15.48 -18.32 9.64
C VAL A 195 -16.64 -18.48 8.67
N MET A 196 -16.37 -18.39 7.37
CA MET A 196 -17.39 -18.53 6.32
C MET A 196 -17.99 -19.94 6.27
N TYR A 197 -17.20 -20.99 6.51
CA TYR A 197 -17.70 -22.36 6.61
C TYR A 197 -18.61 -22.54 7.82
N LEU A 198 -18.17 -22.09 9.01
CA LEU A 198 -18.94 -22.22 10.25
C LEU A 198 -20.22 -21.38 10.26
N ASP A 199 -20.29 -20.31 9.47
CA ASP A 199 -21.50 -19.47 9.32
C ASP A 199 -22.59 -20.15 8.46
N GLN A 200 -22.20 -21.03 7.54
CA GLN A 200 -23.15 -21.72 6.66
C GLN A 200 -23.99 -22.80 7.37
N ASP A 201 -23.44 -23.41 8.42
CA ASP A 201 -24.10 -24.49 9.18
C ASP A 201 -25.23 -23.99 10.12
N VAL A 202 -25.55 -22.69 10.07
CA VAL A 202 -26.60 -22.05 10.89
C VAL A 202 -27.99 -22.07 10.22
N LYS A 203 -28.10 -22.51 8.97
CA LYS A 203 -29.37 -22.55 8.23
C LYS A 203 -30.17 -23.84 8.42
#